data_AF-A0AAW3ZTZ7-F1
#
_entry.id   AF-A0AAW3ZTZ7-F1
#
_cell.length_a   1.000
_cell.length_b   1.000
_cell.length_c   1.000
_cell.angle_alpha   90.00
_cell.angle_beta   90.00
_cell.angle_gamma   90.00
#
_symmetry.space_group_name_H-M   'P 1'
#
loop_
_entity.id
_entity.type
_entity.pdbx_description
1 polymer ?
#
loop_
_entity_poly.entity_id
_entity_poly.type
_entity_poly.pdbx_seq_one_letter_code
_entity_poly.pdbx_strand_id
1 'polypeptide(L)'
;YASSSSVYGLNENMPFSTHEAVNHPISLYAVTKKSNEMMAHTYSHLFGVPTTGLRFFTVYGPWGRPDMALFLFTEAALKGKSIDVFNHGKMKRDFTYVDDIVKGIIKCVDNPAKPNPKWNAKAPDPATSSAPFKVYNIGNNSPVELMDYIKAVEIRIGREIEKNFMPLQAGDVPATFADVSDLVEDFNYKPNTSVNDGVARFVEWYSEFYGVQI
;
A
#
# COMPACT_ATOMS: atom_id res chain seq x y z
N TYR A 1 -10.52 -6.93 -6.86
CA TYR A 1 -10.61 -5.48 -7.15
C TYR A 1 -9.69 -4.71 -6.21
N ALA A 2 -9.31 -3.48 -6.58
CA ALA A 2 -8.41 -2.64 -5.78
C ALA A 2 -9.17 -1.72 -4.81
N SER A 3 -9.05 -2.00 -3.51
CA SER A 3 -9.35 -1.09 -2.40
C SER A 3 -8.09 -0.26 -2.06
N SER A 4 -8.01 0.33 -0.87
CA SER A 4 -6.87 1.13 -0.42
C SER A 4 -6.72 1.05 1.09
N SER A 5 -5.49 1.14 1.61
CA SER A 5 -5.24 1.36 3.04
C SER A 5 -5.90 2.65 3.56
N SER A 6 -6.18 3.62 2.69
CA SER A 6 -6.87 4.88 3.05
C SER A 6 -8.25 4.67 3.69
N VAL A 7 -8.88 3.50 3.49
CA VAL A 7 -10.18 3.19 4.13
C VAL A 7 -10.07 3.11 5.66
N TYR A 8 -8.87 2.84 6.19
CA TYR A 8 -8.63 2.84 7.65
C TYR A 8 -8.84 4.22 8.28
N GLY A 9 -8.65 5.30 7.53
CA GLY A 9 -9.04 6.65 7.96
C GLY A 9 -8.49 7.04 9.33
N LEU A 10 -9.38 7.37 10.27
CA LEU A 10 -9.04 7.77 11.64
C LEU A 10 -8.69 6.61 12.59
N ASN A 11 -8.60 5.37 12.13
CA ASN A 11 -8.16 4.28 12.99
C ASN A 11 -6.72 4.53 13.46
N GLU A 12 -6.44 4.25 14.73
CA GLU A 12 -5.10 4.40 15.33
C GLU A 12 -4.50 3.06 15.80
N ASN A 13 -5.32 2.00 15.88
CA ASN A 13 -4.85 0.66 16.23
C ASN A 13 -3.94 0.12 15.13
N MET A 14 -2.69 -0.16 15.50
CA MET A 14 -1.67 -0.70 14.59
C MET A 14 -1.19 -2.08 15.08
N PRO A 15 -0.87 -3.02 14.17
CA PRO A 15 -1.02 -2.90 12.71
C PRO A 15 -2.50 -2.87 12.29
N PHE A 16 -2.79 -2.19 11.17
CA PHE A 16 -4.15 -2.11 10.64
C PHE A 16 -4.61 -3.47 10.17
N SER A 17 -5.68 -3.99 10.78
CA SER A 17 -6.24 -5.31 10.47
C SER A 17 -7.47 -5.21 9.57
N THR A 18 -7.65 -6.17 8.65
CA THR A 18 -8.86 -6.25 7.82
C THR A 18 -10.11 -6.55 8.65
N HIS A 19 -9.94 -7.12 9.84
CA HIS A 19 -11.00 -7.48 10.79
C HIS A 19 -11.49 -6.31 11.64
N GLU A 20 -10.86 -5.14 11.55
CA GLU A 20 -11.34 -3.92 12.19
C GLU A 20 -12.30 -3.12 11.30
N ALA A 21 -13.21 -2.39 11.93
CA ALA A 21 -14.15 -1.52 11.25
C ALA A 21 -13.42 -0.32 10.60
N VAL A 22 -13.93 0.12 9.45
CA VAL A 22 -13.33 1.17 8.61
C VAL A 22 -14.39 2.23 8.29
N ASN A 23 -14.94 2.82 9.35
CA ASN A 23 -16.16 3.65 9.29
C ASN A 23 -15.89 5.15 9.25
N HIS A 24 -14.63 5.59 9.44
CA HIS A 24 -14.26 7.00 9.55
C HIS A 24 -13.22 7.41 8.49
N PRO A 25 -13.54 7.33 7.19
CA PRO A 25 -12.64 7.74 6.12
C PRO A 25 -12.37 9.26 6.17
N ILE A 26 -11.11 9.65 5.97
CA ILE A 26 -10.65 11.06 6.02
C ILE A 26 -10.53 11.72 4.64
N SER A 27 -10.90 11.02 3.58
CA SER A 27 -10.88 11.54 2.21
C SER A 27 -12.01 10.97 1.36
N LEU A 28 -12.44 11.73 0.35
CA LEU A 28 -13.42 11.24 -0.62
C LEU A 28 -12.91 9.99 -1.34
N TYR A 29 -11.61 9.92 -1.63
CA TYR A 29 -10.98 8.73 -2.18
C TYR A 29 -11.23 7.50 -1.30
N ALA A 30 -10.99 7.60 0.01
CA ALA A 30 -11.25 6.51 0.95
C ALA A 30 -12.73 6.10 0.98
N VAL A 31 -13.66 7.05 0.92
CA VAL A 31 -15.11 6.78 0.81
C VAL A 31 -15.39 5.92 -0.42
N THR A 32 -14.92 6.32 -1.61
CA THR A 32 -15.18 5.56 -2.84
C THR A 32 -14.62 4.13 -2.78
N LYS A 33 -13.44 3.94 -2.19
CA LYS A 33 -12.83 2.61 -2.01
C LYS A 33 -13.63 1.77 -1.03
N LYS A 34 -14.14 2.36 0.06
CA LYS A 34 -15.00 1.63 1.00
C LYS A 34 -16.35 1.28 0.38
N SER A 35 -16.96 2.18 -0.37
CA SER A 35 -18.18 1.91 -1.12
C SER A 35 -18.00 0.74 -2.08
N ASN A 36 -16.85 0.61 -2.74
CA ASN A 36 -16.54 -0.54 -3.59
C ASN A 36 -16.57 -1.86 -2.81
N GLU A 37 -16.06 -1.90 -1.57
CA GLU A 37 -16.13 -3.11 -0.74
C GLU A 37 -17.59 -3.50 -0.41
N MET A 38 -18.43 -2.52 -0.10
CA MET A 38 -19.85 -2.75 0.19
C MET A 38 -20.63 -3.23 -1.04
N MET A 39 -20.36 -2.62 -2.20
CA MET A 39 -20.96 -3.03 -3.47
C MET A 39 -20.53 -4.46 -3.84
N ALA A 40 -19.25 -4.79 -3.70
CA ALA A 40 -18.73 -6.12 -3.96
C ALA A 40 -19.37 -7.19 -3.07
N HIS A 41 -19.46 -6.93 -1.75
CA HIS A 41 -20.15 -7.81 -0.81
C HIS A 41 -21.61 -8.07 -1.22
N THR A 42 -22.34 -7.00 -1.55
CA THR A 42 -23.76 -7.10 -1.95
C THR A 42 -23.91 -7.99 -3.19
N TYR A 43 -23.04 -7.82 -4.19
CA TYR A 43 -23.04 -8.66 -5.39
C TYR A 43 -22.67 -10.12 -5.09
N SER A 44 -21.68 -10.36 -4.23
CA SER A 44 -21.32 -11.72 -3.79
C SER A 44 -22.47 -12.39 -3.05
N HIS A 45 -23.19 -11.65 -2.20
CA HIS A 45 -24.31 -12.19 -1.43
C HIS A 45 -25.53 -12.51 -2.30
N LEU A 46 -25.93 -11.60 -3.19
CA LEU A 46 -27.13 -11.76 -4.01
C LEU A 46 -26.93 -12.69 -5.20
N PHE A 47 -25.74 -12.68 -5.80
CA PHE A 47 -25.48 -13.33 -7.09
C PHE A 47 -24.38 -14.38 -7.05
N GLY A 48 -23.77 -14.64 -5.88
CA GLY A 48 -22.74 -15.66 -5.72
C GLY A 48 -21.43 -15.35 -6.45
N VAL A 49 -21.22 -14.13 -6.93
CA VAL A 49 -20.00 -13.73 -7.63
C VAL A 49 -18.83 -13.70 -6.64
N PRO A 50 -17.75 -14.50 -6.82
CA PRO A 50 -16.59 -14.43 -5.94
C PRO A 50 -15.88 -13.08 -6.07
N THR A 51 -15.70 -12.38 -4.95
CA THR A 51 -15.00 -11.09 -4.95
C THR A 51 -13.89 -11.05 -3.91
N THR A 52 -12.69 -10.70 -4.38
CA THR A 52 -11.52 -10.47 -3.52
C THR A 52 -11.12 -9.01 -3.60
N GLY A 53 -11.23 -8.29 -2.49
CA GLY A 53 -10.77 -6.92 -2.32
C GLY A 53 -9.35 -6.87 -1.78
N LEU A 54 -8.47 -6.10 -2.41
CA LEU A 54 -7.11 -5.89 -1.92
C LEU A 54 -6.94 -4.45 -1.46
N ARG A 55 -6.70 -4.23 -0.17
CA ARG A 55 -6.33 -2.94 0.42
C ARG A 55 -4.83 -2.74 0.22
N PHE A 56 -4.49 -2.03 -0.85
CA PHE A 56 -3.10 -1.71 -1.16
C PHE A 56 -2.56 -0.67 -0.18
N PHE A 57 -1.36 -0.94 0.33
CA PHE A 57 -0.49 0.06 0.95
C PHE A 57 0.40 0.70 -0.11
N THR A 58 1.46 1.40 0.28
CA THR A 58 2.27 2.19 -0.66
C THR A 58 3.09 1.26 -1.55
N VAL A 59 2.76 1.23 -2.85
CA VAL A 59 3.47 0.42 -3.84
C VAL A 59 4.53 1.27 -4.54
N TYR A 60 5.71 0.70 -4.79
CA TYR A 60 6.78 1.37 -5.54
C TYR A 60 7.53 0.39 -6.45
N GLY A 61 8.22 0.92 -7.45
CA GLY A 61 9.05 0.14 -8.38
C GLY A 61 9.02 0.72 -9.79
N PRO A 62 9.74 0.09 -10.74
CA PRO A 62 9.75 0.46 -12.14
C PRO A 62 8.34 0.68 -12.70
N TRP A 63 8.19 1.62 -13.64
CA TRP A 63 6.90 2.03 -14.20
C TRP A 63 5.92 2.61 -13.16
N GLY A 64 6.45 3.02 -12.01
CA GLY A 64 5.72 3.72 -10.98
C GLY A 64 5.18 5.08 -11.46
N ARG A 65 4.21 5.61 -10.72
CA ARG A 65 3.55 6.86 -11.11
C ARG A 65 4.44 8.08 -10.80
N PRO A 66 4.50 9.08 -11.70
CA PRO A 66 5.33 10.28 -11.50
C PRO A 66 4.95 11.14 -10.28
N ASP A 67 3.72 11.02 -9.79
CA ASP A 67 3.20 11.77 -8.64
C ASP A 67 3.59 11.17 -7.27
N MET A 68 4.30 10.03 -7.25
CA MET A 68 4.59 9.28 -6.03
C MET A 68 6.05 9.43 -5.58
N ALA A 69 6.24 9.29 -4.26
CA ALA A 69 7.47 9.60 -3.52
C ALA A 69 8.78 9.21 -4.23
N LEU A 70 8.97 7.94 -4.60
CA LEU A 70 10.24 7.48 -5.19
C LEU A 70 10.59 8.20 -6.49
N PHE A 71 9.58 8.46 -7.31
CA PHE A 71 9.72 9.14 -8.58
C PHE A 71 10.10 10.60 -8.36
N LEU A 72 9.37 11.28 -7.46
CA LEU A 72 9.65 12.68 -7.09
C LEU A 72 11.06 12.84 -6.50
N PHE A 73 11.49 11.93 -5.63
CA PHE A 73 12.82 11.98 -5.01
C PHE A 73 13.93 11.74 -6.02
N THR A 74 13.76 10.76 -6.92
CA THR A 74 14.72 10.47 -7.98
C THR A 74 14.84 11.64 -8.96
N GLU A 75 13.71 12.20 -9.38
CA GLU A 75 13.69 13.36 -10.27
C GLU A 75 14.35 14.59 -9.61
N ALA A 76 14.03 14.85 -8.34
CA ALA A 76 14.60 15.97 -7.60
C ALA A 76 16.11 15.84 -7.43
N ALA A 77 16.61 14.65 -7.07
CA ALA A 77 18.04 14.37 -6.95
C ALA A 77 18.79 14.61 -8.26
N LEU A 78 18.26 14.11 -9.37
CA LEU A 78 18.89 14.26 -10.68
C LEU A 78 18.88 15.71 -11.19
N LYS A 79 17.81 16.46 -10.89
CA LYS A 79 17.62 17.86 -11.32
C LYS A 79 18.19 18.88 -10.33
N GLY A 80 18.74 18.46 -9.19
CA GLY A 80 19.20 19.37 -8.14
C GLY A 80 18.08 20.23 -7.57
N LYS A 81 16.88 19.67 -7.41
CA LYS A 81 15.73 20.35 -6.81
C LYS A 81 15.54 19.89 -5.37
N SER A 82 14.94 20.74 -4.56
CA SER A 82 14.51 20.36 -3.20
C SER A 82 13.22 19.54 -3.23
N ILE A 83 12.98 18.81 -2.13
CA ILE A 83 11.75 18.05 -1.87
C ILE A 83 11.09 18.53 -0.58
N ASP A 84 9.76 18.47 -0.54
CA ASP A 84 9.01 18.72 0.68
C ASP A 84 8.88 17.42 1.49
N VAL A 85 9.34 17.46 2.74
CA VAL A 85 9.31 16.32 3.66
C VAL A 85 8.35 16.63 4.80
N PHE A 86 7.14 16.08 4.70
CA PHE A 86 6.07 16.29 5.68
C PHE A 86 6.32 15.56 7.01
N ASN A 87 5.62 15.98 8.05
CA ASN A 87 5.75 15.48 9.42
C ASN A 87 7.20 15.53 9.94
N HIS A 88 7.97 16.53 9.50
CA HIS A 88 9.39 16.69 9.83
C HIS A 88 10.23 15.41 9.61
N GLY A 89 9.92 14.63 8.56
CA GLY A 89 10.65 13.40 8.22
C GLY A 89 10.32 12.18 9.08
N LYS A 90 9.42 12.30 10.06
CA LYS A 90 9.06 11.24 11.00
C LYS A 90 7.96 10.30 10.47
N MET A 91 7.69 10.35 9.17
CA MET A 91 6.71 9.47 8.53
C MET A 91 7.22 8.04 8.49
N LYS A 92 6.35 7.09 8.87
CA LYS A 92 6.57 5.66 8.63
C LYS A 92 5.60 5.18 7.56
N ARG A 93 6.11 4.46 6.57
CA ARG A 93 5.32 3.98 5.44
C ARG A 93 5.61 2.51 5.19
N ASP A 94 4.55 1.78 4.90
CA ASP A 94 4.63 0.39 4.47
C ASP A 94 4.85 0.39 2.95
N PHE A 95 6.12 0.45 2.54
CA PHE A 95 6.53 0.43 1.14
C PHE A 95 6.67 -1.02 0.67
N THR A 96 5.92 -1.39 -0.35
CA THR A 96 5.96 -2.73 -0.95
C THR A 96 6.41 -2.64 -2.40
N TYR A 97 7.41 -3.43 -2.76
CA TYR A 97 7.91 -3.45 -4.14
C TYR A 97 6.89 -4.07 -5.10
N VAL A 98 6.80 -3.54 -6.32
CA VAL A 98 5.78 -3.89 -7.30
C VAL A 98 5.74 -5.39 -7.64
N ASP A 99 6.90 -6.06 -7.73
CA ASP A 99 6.92 -7.50 -8.02
C ASP A 99 6.30 -8.33 -6.90
N ASP A 100 6.48 -7.91 -5.65
CA ASP A 100 5.90 -8.61 -4.50
C ASP A 100 4.38 -8.42 -4.47
N ILE A 101 3.91 -7.21 -4.82
CA ILE A 101 2.49 -6.95 -5.04
C ILE A 101 1.91 -7.83 -6.15
N VAL A 102 2.58 -7.91 -7.30
CA VAL A 102 2.12 -8.71 -8.45
C VAL A 102 1.98 -10.18 -8.06
N LYS A 103 2.96 -10.75 -7.33
CA LYS A 103 2.87 -12.12 -6.80
C LYS A 103 1.62 -12.31 -5.93
N GLY A 104 1.34 -11.35 -5.03
CA GLY A 104 0.15 -11.41 -4.17
C GLY A 104 -1.16 -11.36 -4.95
N ILE A 105 -1.24 -10.50 -5.97
CA ILE A 105 -2.41 -10.38 -6.86
C ILE A 105 -2.65 -11.71 -7.59
N ILE A 106 -1.61 -12.30 -8.21
CA ILE A 106 -1.73 -13.55 -8.95
C ILE A 106 -2.27 -14.66 -8.04
N LYS A 107 -1.75 -14.80 -6.82
CA LYS A 107 -2.25 -15.80 -5.86
C LYS A 107 -3.74 -15.62 -5.55
N CYS A 108 -4.21 -14.38 -5.41
CA CYS A 108 -5.63 -14.10 -5.17
C CYS A 108 -6.52 -14.38 -6.38
N VAL A 109 -6.01 -14.18 -7.59
CA VAL A 109 -6.72 -14.49 -8.84
C VAL A 109 -6.85 -15.99 -9.02
N ASP A 110 -5.76 -16.74 -8.79
CA ASP A 110 -5.74 -18.20 -8.92
C ASP A 110 -6.54 -18.91 -7.82
N ASN A 111 -6.86 -18.20 -6.72
CA ASN A 111 -7.62 -18.71 -5.58
C ASN A 111 -8.79 -17.78 -5.22
N PRO A 112 -9.90 -17.82 -6.00
CA PRO A 112 -11.06 -16.97 -5.75
C PRO A 112 -11.64 -17.13 -4.34
N ALA A 113 -12.19 -16.02 -3.80
CA ALA A 113 -12.82 -15.99 -2.49
C ALA A 113 -13.92 -17.06 -2.35
N LYS A 114 -13.97 -17.70 -1.16
CA LYS A 114 -14.95 -18.72 -0.82
C LYS A 114 -15.85 -18.24 0.32
N PRO A 115 -17.09 -18.75 0.43
CA PRO A 115 -17.92 -18.53 1.61
C PRO A 115 -17.19 -18.92 2.89
N ASN A 116 -17.32 -18.10 3.95
CA ASN A 116 -16.88 -18.47 5.30
C ASN A 116 -18.05 -19.16 6.04
N PRO A 117 -18.02 -20.50 6.21
CA PRO A 117 -19.10 -21.23 6.87
C PRO A 117 -19.20 -20.93 8.38
N LYS A 118 -18.17 -20.32 8.97
CA LYS A 118 -18.13 -19.93 10.38
C LYS A 118 -18.52 -18.47 10.61
N TRP A 119 -18.93 -17.74 9.56
CA TRP A 119 -19.28 -16.34 9.69
C TRP A 119 -20.51 -16.14 10.59
N ASN A 120 -20.42 -15.16 11.50
CA ASN A 120 -21.43 -14.93 12.53
C ASN A 120 -22.06 -13.54 12.39
N ALA A 121 -23.35 -13.49 12.05
CA ALA A 121 -24.10 -12.23 11.93
C ALA A 121 -24.16 -11.40 13.23
N LYS A 122 -24.01 -12.04 14.40
CA LYS A 122 -23.97 -11.36 15.71
C LYS A 122 -22.60 -10.75 16.04
N ALA A 123 -21.57 -11.15 15.30
CA ALA A 123 -20.21 -10.63 15.42
C ALA A 123 -19.62 -10.51 14.00
N PRO A 124 -20.13 -9.57 13.18
CA PRO A 124 -19.81 -9.51 11.77
C PRO A 124 -18.34 -9.14 11.56
N ASP A 125 -17.62 -10.02 10.88
CA ASP A 125 -16.26 -9.76 10.41
C ASP A 125 -16.31 -8.93 9.12
N PRO A 126 -15.69 -7.72 9.06
CA PRO A 126 -15.68 -6.90 7.86
C PRO A 126 -14.81 -7.45 6.72
N ALA A 127 -13.93 -8.42 6.98
CA ALA A 127 -13.03 -9.01 6.00
C ALA A 127 -13.61 -10.25 5.30
N THR A 128 -14.61 -10.92 5.90
CA THR A 128 -15.18 -12.17 5.39
C THR A 128 -16.70 -12.14 5.39
N SER A 129 -17.35 -13.12 4.76
CA SER A 129 -18.81 -13.26 4.79
C SER A 129 -19.26 -14.70 4.61
N SER A 130 -20.54 -14.97 4.88
CA SER A 130 -21.22 -16.19 4.42
C SER A 130 -21.35 -16.25 2.89
N ALA A 131 -21.14 -15.13 2.20
CA ALA A 131 -20.98 -15.03 0.75
C ALA A 131 -19.51 -15.25 0.31
N PRO A 132 -19.21 -15.56 -0.97
CA PRO A 132 -17.84 -15.63 -1.48
C PRO A 132 -17.18 -14.25 -1.61
N PHE A 133 -16.96 -13.60 -0.46
CA PHE A 133 -16.41 -12.26 -0.32
C PHE A 133 -15.25 -12.30 0.66
N LYS A 134 -14.11 -11.74 0.27
CA LYS A 134 -12.92 -11.64 1.12
C LYS A 134 -12.18 -10.34 0.86
N VAL A 135 -11.68 -9.70 1.92
CA VAL A 135 -10.78 -8.55 1.84
C VAL A 135 -9.46 -8.89 2.50
N TYR A 136 -8.36 -8.58 1.82
CA TYR A 136 -7.01 -8.71 2.36
C TYR A 136 -6.32 -7.35 2.38
N ASN A 137 -5.43 -7.15 3.34
CA ASN A 137 -4.35 -6.20 3.19
C ASN A 137 -3.26 -6.81 2.31
N ILE A 138 -2.70 -5.97 1.44
CA ILE A 138 -1.51 -6.33 0.66
C ILE A 138 -0.46 -5.22 0.84
N GLY A 139 0.63 -5.60 1.49
CA GLY A 139 1.69 -4.70 1.95
C GLY A 139 3.00 -5.45 2.19
N ASN A 140 3.98 -4.81 2.82
CA ASN A 140 5.27 -5.41 3.18
C ASN A 140 5.27 -5.93 4.62
N ASN A 141 4.43 -5.37 5.51
CA ASN A 141 4.42 -5.67 6.95
C ASN A 141 5.78 -5.37 7.62
N SER A 142 6.52 -4.41 7.05
CA SER A 142 7.78 -3.89 7.60
C SER A 142 7.82 -2.39 7.31
N PRO A 143 7.30 -1.54 8.22
CA PRO A 143 7.25 -0.11 7.99
C PRO A 143 8.66 0.48 8.02
N VAL A 144 8.97 1.29 7.01
CA VAL A 144 10.28 1.95 6.86
C VAL A 144 10.11 3.45 7.09
N GLU A 145 11.12 4.07 7.70
CA GLU A 145 11.14 5.52 7.87
C GLU A 145 11.35 6.20 6.51
N LEU A 146 10.59 7.26 6.24
CA LEU A 146 10.68 7.98 4.98
C LEU A 146 12.11 8.47 4.69
N MET A 147 12.84 8.84 5.74
CA MET A 147 14.23 9.29 5.63
C MET A 147 15.18 8.19 5.17
N ASP A 148 14.98 6.94 5.59
CA ASP A 148 15.78 5.80 5.10
C ASP A 148 15.54 5.56 3.61
N TYR A 149 14.29 5.74 3.18
CA TYR A 149 13.90 5.63 1.78
C TYR A 149 14.56 6.73 0.92
N ILE A 150 14.54 7.98 1.38
CA ILE A 150 15.21 9.10 0.72
C ILE A 150 16.72 8.85 0.66
N LYS A 151 17.32 8.40 1.77
CA LYS A 151 18.75 8.09 1.83
C LYS A 151 19.16 6.98 0.87
N ALA A 152 18.34 5.95 0.68
CA ALA A 152 18.58 4.91 -0.32
C ALA A 152 18.64 5.49 -1.74
N VAL A 153 17.79 6.48 -2.06
CA VAL A 153 17.81 7.20 -3.34
C VAL A 153 19.08 8.02 -3.48
N GLU A 154 19.44 8.80 -2.46
CA GLU A 154 20.66 9.64 -2.43
C GLU A 154 21.93 8.81 -2.63
N ILE A 155 22.04 7.67 -1.94
CA ILE A 155 23.15 6.73 -2.08
C ILE A 155 23.21 6.19 -3.51
N ARG A 156 22.07 5.79 -4.07
CA ARG A 156 22.03 5.19 -5.41
C ARG A 156 22.40 6.21 -6.50
N ILE A 157 22.01 7.47 -6.32
CA ILE A 157 22.26 8.56 -7.27
C ILE A 157 23.62 9.24 -7.03
N GLY A 158 24.19 9.09 -5.84
CA GLY A 158 25.44 9.75 -5.45
C GLY A 158 25.28 11.26 -5.20
N ARG A 159 24.06 11.73 -4.91
CA ARG A 159 23.76 13.15 -4.65
C ARG A 159 22.77 13.29 -3.50
N GLU A 160 23.04 14.22 -2.58
CA GLU A 160 22.08 14.58 -1.54
C GLU A 160 20.98 15.48 -2.11
N ILE A 161 19.76 15.27 -1.62
CA ILE A 161 18.58 16.05 -1.97
C ILE A 161 18.37 17.11 -0.90
N GLU A 162 18.15 18.37 -1.31
CA GLU A 162 17.74 19.43 -0.39
C GLU A 162 16.32 19.17 0.15
N LYS A 163 16.11 19.30 1.46
CA LYS A 163 14.86 18.88 2.13
C LYS A 163 14.20 20.07 2.82
N ASN A 164 12.99 20.41 2.41
CA ASN A 164 12.15 21.38 3.10
C ASN A 164 11.28 20.62 4.12
N PHE A 165 11.56 20.76 5.41
CA PHE A 165 10.76 20.08 6.44
C PHE A 165 9.45 20.81 6.70
N MET A 166 8.34 20.13 6.42
CA MET A 166 6.99 20.67 6.48
C MET A 166 6.18 20.06 7.65
N PRO A 167 5.20 20.79 8.21
CA PRO A 167 4.25 20.22 9.17
C PRO A 167 3.40 19.11 8.52
N LEU A 168 2.74 18.28 9.32
CA LEU A 168 1.85 17.24 8.83
C LEU A 168 0.67 17.85 8.03
N GLN A 169 0.36 17.28 6.87
CA GLN A 169 -0.78 17.73 6.06
C GLN A 169 -2.12 17.21 6.63
N ALA A 170 -3.18 17.99 6.48
CA ALA A 170 -4.52 17.54 6.79
C ALA A 170 -4.92 16.37 5.87
N GLY A 171 -5.42 15.28 6.46
CA GLY A 171 -5.80 14.07 5.73
C GLY A 171 -4.67 13.05 5.54
N ASP A 172 -3.48 13.32 6.10
CA ASP A 172 -2.34 12.42 6.09
C ASP A 172 -2.18 11.72 7.45
N VAL A 173 -1.70 10.47 7.43
CA VAL A 173 -1.47 9.69 8.65
C VAL A 173 0.04 9.58 8.96
N PRO A 174 0.47 9.70 10.23
CA PRO A 174 1.90 9.65 10.59
C PRO A 174 2.57 8.31 10.27
N ALA A 175 1.82 7.22 10.42
CA ALA A 175 2.31 5.87 10.18
C ALA A 175 1.24 5.04 9.47
N THR A 176 1.69 4.10 8.65
CA THR A 176 0.85 3.04 8.08
C THR A 176 1.58 1.72 8.27
N PHE A 177 0.89 0.72 8.81
CA PHE A 177 1.44 -0.60 9.02
C PHE A 177 0.36 -1.64 8.73
N ALA A 178 0.57 -2.49 7.73
CA ALA A 178 -0.40 -3.47 7.29
C ALA A 178 -0.26 -4.78 8.08
N ASP A 179 -1.34 -5.23 8.73
CA ASP A 179 -1.43 -6.63 9.13
C ASP A 179 -1.78 -7.46 7.89
N VAL A 180 -0.82 -8.29 7.44
CA VAL A 180 -0.95 -9.15 6.26
C VAL A 180 -1.16 -10.62 6.62
N SER A 181 -1.48 -10.93 7.88
CA SER A 181 -1.55 -12.31 8.39
C SER A 181 -2.50 -13.18 7.56
N ASP A 182 -3.68 -12.69 7.20
CA ASP A 182 -4.63 -13.41 6.33
C ASP A 182 -4.00 -13.85 5.00
N LEU A 183 -3.23 -12.97 4.35
CA LEU A 183 -2.60 -13.25 3.05
C LEU A 183 -1.41 -14.21 3.20
N VAL A 184 -0.74 -14.17 4.35
CA VAL A 184 0.32 -15.12 4.73
C VAL A 184 -0.28 -16.51 4.98
N GLU A 185 -1.36 -16.60 5.73
CA GLU A 185 -2.01 -17.86 6.08
C GLU A 185 -2.60 -18.55 4.85
N ASP A 186 -3.35 -17.81 4.03
CA ASP A 186 -4.03 -18.40 2.87
C ASP A 186 -3.06 -18.72 1.73
N PHE A 187 -2.00 -17.90 1.56
CA PHE A 187 -1.19 -17.94 0.34
C PHE A 187 0.32 -17.95 0.56
N ASN A 188 0.81 -18.03 1.81
CA ASN A 188 2.23 -17.89 2.15
C ASN A 188 2.84 -16.65 1.46
N TYR A 189 2.11 -15.53 1.49
CA TYR A 189 2.56 -14.26 0.95
C TYR A 189 3.72 -13.72 1.78
N LYS A 190 4.86 -13.50 1.12
CA LYS A 190 6.12 -13.08 1.75
C LYS A 190 6.81 -12.06 0.86
N PRO A 191 6.57 -10.76 1.06
CA PRO A 191 7.32 -9.72 0.38
C PRO A 191 8.76 -9.78 0.89
N ASN A 192 9.73 -9.80 -0.03
CA ASN A 192 11.13 -10.05 0.31
C ASN A 192 12.11 -9.12 -0.39
N THR A 193 11.62 -8.13 -1.14
CA THR A 193 12.46 -7.12 -1.75
C THR A 193 12.86 -6.07 -0.72
N SER A 194 14.17 -5.93 -0.47
CA SER A 194 14.66 -4.87 0.41
C SER A 194 14.44 -3.49 -0.21
N VAL A 195 14.34 -2.44 0.61
CA VAL A 195 14.23 -1.06 0.11
C VAL A 195 15.41 -0.69 -0.79
N ASN A 196 16.62 -1.06 -0.41
CA ASN A 196 17.82 -0.77 -1.20
C ASN A 196 17.76 -1.44 -2.59
N ASP A 197 17.36 -2.71 -2.67
CA ASP A 197 17.23 -3.42 -3.94
C ASP A 197 16.12 -2.81 -4.81
N GLY A 198 14.96 -2.54 -4.22
CA GLY A 198 13.83 -1.97 -4.94
C GLY A 198 14.12 -0.56 -5.47
N VAL A 199 14.78 0.29 -4.66
CA VAL A 199 15.23 1.63 -5.07
C VAL A 199 16.28 1.53 -6.16
N ALA A 200 17.27 0.63 -6.02
CA ALA A 200 18.30 0.43 -7.03
C ALA A 200 17.72 0.07 -8.40
N ARG A 201 16.77 -0.88 -8.44
CA ARG A 201 16.07 -1.30 -9.65
C ARG A 201 15.23 -0.19 -10.26
N PHE A 202 14.55 0.61 -9.42
CA PHE A 202 13.78 1.75 -9.91
C PHE A 202 14.67 2.81 -10.55
N VAL A 203 15.77 3.18 -9.89
CA VAL A 203 16.67 4.23 -10.37
C VAL A 203 17.36 3.79 -11.68
N GLU A 204 17.74 2.51 -11.79
CA GLU A 204 18.24 1.91 -13.03
C GLU A 204 17.20 2.00 -14.15
N TRP A 205 15.97 1.55 -13.90
CA TRP A 205 14.86 1.70 -14.86
C TRP A 205 14.63 3.15 -15.27
N TYR A 206 14.65 4.09 -14.32
CA TYR A 206 14.43 5.51 -14.58
C TYR A 206 15.50 6.08 -15.51
N SER A 207 16.76 5.74 -15.25
CA SER A 207 17.91 6.13 -16.08
C SER A 207 17.79 5.64 -17.51
N GLU A 208 17.48 4.35 -17.69
CA GLU A 208 17.32 3.74 -19.01
C GLU A 208 16.11 4.32 -19.75
N PHE A 209 14.98 4.46 -19.07
CA PHE A 209 13.73 4.88 -19.69
C PHE A 209 13.74 6.36 -20.10
N TYR A 210 14.35 7.24 -19.30
CA TYR A 210 14.45 8.67 -19.60
C TYR A 210 15.78 9.08 -20.26
N GLY A 211 16.72 8.15 -20.44
CA GLY A 211 18.03 8.42 -21.04
C GLY A 211 18.89 9.38 -20.22
N VAL A 212 18.84 9.30 -18.89
CA VAL A 212 19.57 10.20 -17.98
C VAL A 212 20.76 9.47 -17.34
N GLN A 213 21.92 10.11 -17.29
CA GLN A 213 23.09 9.56 -16.58
C GLN A 213 22.97 9.81 -15.07
N ILE A 214 23.25 8.77 -14.29
CA ILE A 214 23.33 8.81 -12.83
C ILE A 214 24.79 8.96 -12.42
#